data_AF-A0A935FQF5-F1
#
_entry.id   AF-A0A935FQF5-F1
#
_cell.length_a   1.000
_cell.length_b   1.000
_cell.length_c   1.000
_cell.angle_alpha   90.00
_cell.angle_beta   90.00
_cell.angle_gamma   90.00
#
_symmetry.space_group_name_H-M   'P 1'
#
loop_
_entity.id
_entity.type
_entity.pdbx_description
1 polymer ?
#
loop_
_entity_poly.entity_id
_entity_poly.type
_entity_poly.pdbx_seq_one_letter_code
_entity_poly.pdbx_strand_id
1 'polypeptide(L)'
;MIVKVFNKVDLVKDKEFLRELKKEHKDSVFISAGKGLNLDLLLERIKKELNSANTERILRLKPGDHKNVSMIYSLAEVREVKYLKNSIKVTFSTNDKNFSRLKSLQE
;
A
#
# COMPACT_ATOMS: atom_id res chain seq x y z
N MET A 1 0.99 0.42 12.95
CA MET A 1 0.33 -0.60 12.10
C MET A 1 0.70 -1.96 12.63
N ILE A 2 -0.28 -2.85 12.86
CA ILE A 2 -0.05 -4.21 13.37
C ILE A 2 -0.93 -5.16 12.55
N VAL A 3 -0.33 -6.19 11.96
CA VAL A 3 -1.05 -7.29 11.29
C VAL A 3 -0.91 -8.53 12.14
N LYS A 4 -2.02 -9.06 12.69
CA LYS A 4 -2.01 -10.28 13.49
C LYS A 4 -2.08 -11.51 12.57
N VAL A 5 -1.20 -12.47 12.78
CA VAL A 5 -1.08 -13.67 11.93
C VAL A 5 -1.15 -14.94 12.78
N PHE A 6 -2.08 -15.83 12.43
CA PHE A 6 -2.12 -17.21 12.92
C PHE A 6 -1.40 -18.09 11.89
N ASN A 7 -0.20 -18.54 12.23
CA ASN A 7 0.62 -19.38 11.37
C ASN A 7 0.47 -20.87 11.75
N LYS A 8 0.87 -21.77 10.84
CA LYS A 8 0.80 -23.23 10.98
C LYS A 8 -0.62 -23.79 11.12
N VAL A 9 -1.60 -23.13 10.48
CA VAL A 9 -3.03 -23.55 10.56
C VAL A 9 -3.29 -24.91 9.91
N ASP A 10 -2.36 -25.42 9.12
CA ASP A 10 -2.36 -26.77 8.55
C ASP A 10 -2.23 -27.87 9.62
N LEU A 11 -1.62 -27.56 10.77
CA LEU A 11 -1.47 -28.51 11.88
C LEU A 11 -2.73 -28.62 12.75
N VAL A 12 -3.70 -27.72 12.59
CA VAL A 12 -4.93 -27.71 13.37
C VAL A 12 -5.92 -28.70 12.76
N LYS A 13 -6.10 -29.84 13.45
CA LYS A 13 -7.02 -30.91 13.04
C LYS A 13 -8.48 -30.54 13.28
N ASP A 14 -8.76 -29.86 14.38
CA ASP A 14 -10.11 -29.41 14.73
C ASP A 14 -10.54 -28.22 13.86
N LYS A 15 -11.43 -28.49 12.91
CA LYS A 15 -11.94 -27.48 11.97
C LYS A 15 -12.99 -26.56 12.60
N GLU A 16 -13.71 -27.03 13.63
CA GLU A 16 -14.68 -26.23 14.38
C GLU A 16 -13.95 -25.15 15.16
N PHE A 17 -12.94 -25.55 15.95
CA PHE A 17 -12.09 -24.63 16.68
C PHE A 17 -11.44 -23.58 15.77
N LEU A 18 -10.86 -24.01 14.63
CA LEU A 18 -10.24 -23.07 13.69
C LEU A 18 -11.26 -22.07 13.10
N ARG A 19 -12.50 -22.50 12.91
CA ARG A 19 -13.59 -21.64 12.41
C ARG A 19 -14.03 -20.64 13.47
N GLU A 20 -14.15 -21.05 14.72
CA GLU A 20 -14.46 -20.15 15.84
C GLU A 20 -13.36 -19.10 16.04
N LEU A 21 -12.09 -19.53 16.01
CA LEU A 21 -10.95 -18.61 16.13
C LEU A 21 -10.91 -17.56 15.01
N LYS A 22 -11.29 -17.94 13.79
CA LYS A 22 -11.46 -16.99 12.67
C LYS A 22 -12.61 -15.99 12.90
N LYS A 23 -13.69 -16.42 13.55
CA LYS A 23 -14.82 -15.53 13.88
C LYS A 23 -14.46 -14.56 15.00
N GLU A 24 -13.69 -14.99 15.98
CA GLU A 24 -13.22 -14.15 17.09
C GLU A 24 -12.16 -13.14 16.62
N HIS A 25 -11.29 -13.55 15.70
CA HIS A 25 -10.17 -12.75 15.21
C HIS A 25 -10.31 -12.37 13.73
N LYS A 26 -11.42 -11.70 13.38
CA LYS A 26 -11.79 -11.35 11.98
C LYS A 26 -10.73 -10.54 11.24
N ASP A 27 -9.95 -9.73 11.95
CA ASP A 27 -8.89 -8.90 11.36
C ASP A 27 -7.54 -9.61 11.18
N SER A 28 -7.45 -10.87 11.60
CA SER A 28 -6.20 -11.65 11.52
C SER A 28 -6.10 -12.43 10.22
N VAL A 29 -4.87 -12.71 9.80
CA VAL A 29 -4.61 -13.57 8.64
C VAL A 29 -4.22 -14.97 9.13
N PHE A 30 -4.85 -15.99 8.54
CA PHE A 30 -4.62 -17.40 8.87
C PHE A 30 -3.84 -18.06 7.73
N ILE A 31 -2.59 -18.45 8.01
CA ILE A 31 -1.65 -18.94 6.99
C ILE A 31 -1.00 -20.26 7.39
N SER A 32 -0.40 -20.93 6.41
CA SER A 32 0.68 -21.89 6.64
C SER A 32 1.85 -21.54 5.75
N ALA A 33 2.83 -20.84 6.33
CA ALA A 33 4.00 -20.39 5.57
C ALA A 33 4.80 -21.57 4.98
N GLY A 34 4.98 -22.65 5.75
CA GLY A 34 5.69 -23.85 5.29
C GLY A 34 4.96 -24.64 4.19
N LYS A 35 3.66 -24.39 3.98
CA LYS A 35 2.86 -25.01 2.92
C LYS A 35 2.44 -24.03 1.82
N GLY A 36 2.87 -22.76 1.90
CA GLY A 36 2.46 -21.70 0.97
C GLY A 36 0.98 -21.30 1.07
N LEU A 37 0.25 -21.73 2.09
CA LEU A 37 -1.18 -21.46 2.22
C LEU A 37 -1.42 -19.99 2.62
N ASN A 38 -2.24 -19.28 1.83
CA ASN A 38 -2.71 -17.92 2.10
C ASN A 38 -1.62 -16.85 2.23
N LEU A 39 -0.44 -17.05 1.64
CA LEU A 39 0.62 -16.02 1.64
C LEU A 39 0.23 -14.77 0.84
N ASP A 40 -0.47 -14.94 -0.28
CA ASP A 40 -0.98 -13.82 -1.08
C ASP A 40 -1.95 -12.95 -0.27
N LEU A 41 -2.82 -13.58 0.51
CA LEU A 41 -3.75 -12.87 1.39
C LEU A 41 -3.02 -12.05 2.46
N LEU A 42 -1.91 -12.58 3.00
CA LEU A 42 -1.09 -11.84 3.95
C LEU A 42 -0.42 -10.63 3.28
N LEU A 43 0.14 -10.81 2.08
CA LEU A 43 0.75 -9.73 1.31
C LEU A 43 -0.26 -8.63 1.01
N GLU A 44 -1.46 -8.98 0.56
CA GLU A 44 -2.52 -8.02 0.29
C GLU A 44 -2.98 -7.30 1.56
N ARG A 45 -3.09 -7.98 2.71
CA ARG A 45 -3.39 -7.30 3.97
C ARG A 45 -2.30 -6.31 4.35
N ILE A 46 -1.03 -6.68 4.25
CA ILE A 46 0.10 -5.78 4.54
C ILE A 46 0.06 -4.56 3.62
N LYS A 47 -0.12 -4.76 2.31
CA LYS A 47 -0.23 -3.65 1.34
C LYS A 47 -1.39 -2.73 1.68
N LYS A 48 -2.57 -3.29 1.99
CA LYS A 48 -3.75 -2.51 2.37
C LYS A 48 -3.47 -1.64 3.60
N GLU A 49 -2.85 -2.21 4.62
CA GLU A 49 -2.53 -1.47 5.84
C GLU A 49 -1.47 -0.39 5.58
N LEU A 50 -0.44 -0.67 4.77
CA LEU A 50 0.57 0.32 4.37
C LEU A 50 -0.04 1.48 3.57
N ASN A 51 -1.01 1.18 2.71
CA ASN A 51 -1.67 2.16 1.85
C ASN A 51 -2.87 2.84 2.52
N SER A 52 -3.32 2.38 3.69
CA SER A 52 -4.50 2.93 4.38
C SER A 52 -4.35 4.41 4.76
N ALA A 53 -3.11 4.87 4.94
CA ALA A 53 -2.78 6.27 5.22
C ALA A 53 -2.46 7.07 3.94
N ASN A 54 -2.44 6.43 2.76
CA ASN A 54 -2.18 7.15 1.52
C ASN A 54 -3.38 8.04 1.21
N THR A 55 -3.10 9.30 0.91
CA THR A 55 -4.12 10.25 0.51
C THR A 55 -3.78 10.79 -0.88
N GLU A 56 -4.82 11.13 -1.65
CA GLU A 56 -4.63 11.76 -2.95
C GLU A 56 -4.04 13.17 -2.80
N ARG A 57 -3.10 13.50 -3.68
CA ARG A 57 -2.32 14.73 -3.72
C ARG A 57 -2.12 15.16 -5.17
N ILE A 58 -1.89 16.45 -5.36
CA ILE A 58 -1.59 17.04 -6.66
C ILE A 58 -0.34 17.89 -6.52
N LEU A 59 0.65 17.69 -7.39
CA LEU A 59 1.80 18.58 -7.54
C LEU A 59 1.83 19.17 -8.96
N ARG A 60 2.34 20.40 -9.04
CA ARG A 60 2.69 21.06 -10.30
C ARG A 60 4.20 21.19 -10.35
N LEU A 61 4.78 20.72 -11.45
CA LEU A 61 6.21 20.77 -11.71
C LEU A 61 6.48 21.68 -12.90
N LYS A 62 7.74 22.10 -13.04
CA LYS A 62 8.24 22.82 -14.22
C LYS A 62 7.96 22.06 -15.51
N PRO A 63 7.74 22.75 -16.64
CA PRO A 63 7.71 22.09 -17.94
C PRO A 63 9.06 21.40 -18.20
N GLY A 64 9.02 20.16 -18.71
CA GLY A 64 10.23 19.37 -18.99
C GLY A 64 10.88 18.69 -17.77
N ASP A 65 10.32 18.83 -16.56
CA ASP A 65 10.87 18.24 -15.33
C ASP A 65 10.54 16.74 -15.18
N HIS A 66 10.97 15.95 -16.17
CA HIS A 66 10.74 14.51 -16.21
C HIS A 66 11.46 13.77 -15.06
N LYS A 67 12.54 14.35 -14.53
CA LYS A 67 13.27 13.81 -13.37
C LYS A 67 12.37 13.79 -12.14
N ASN A 68 11.70 14.90 -11.83
CA ASN A 68 10.81 14.97 -10.68
C ASN A 68 9.51 14.17 -10.90
N VAL A 69 9.03 14.04 -12.14
CA VAL A 69 7.95 13.08 -12.47
C VAL A 69 8.36 11.65 -12.12
N SER A 70 9.56 11.21 -12.53
CA SER A 70 10.08 9.88 -12.21
C SER A 70 10.22 9.67 -10.69
N MET A 71 10.65 10.70 -9.96
CA MET A 71 10.72 10.64 -8.49
C MET A 71 9.35 10.45 -7.85
N ILE A 72 8.29 11.08 -8.37
CA ILE A 72 6.92 10.85 -7.91
C ILE A 72 6.51 9.38 -8.13
N TYR A 73 6.79 8.79 -9.30
CA TYR A 73 6.54 7.35 -9.54
C TYR A 73 7.26 6.43 -8.55
N SER A 74 8.44 6.83 -8.06
CA SER A 74 9.20 6.02 -7.09
C SER A 74 8.67 6.09 -5.65
N LEU A 75 7.92 7.15 -5.31
CA LEU A 75 7.49 7.44 -3.93
C LEU A 75 5.96 7.46 -3.75
N ALA A 76 5.21 7.31 -4.83
CA ALA A 76 3.76 7.42 -4.84
C ALA A 76 3.13 6.56 -5.94
N GLU A 77 1.85 6.25 -5.75
CA GLU A 77 1.02 5.64 -6.78
C GLU A 77 0.47 6.75 -7.68
N VAL A 78 0.96 6.85 -8.91
CA VAL A 78 0.55 7.89 -9.87
C VAL A 78 -0.74 7.49 -10.57
N ARG A 79 -1.75 8.37 -10.53
CA ARG A 79 -3.03 8.20 -11.20
C ARG A 79 -3.09 8.91 -12.55
N GLU A 80 -2.52 10.10 -12.63
CA GLU A 80 -2.59 10.92 -13.84
C GLU A 80 -1.38 11.85 -13.97
N VAL A 81 -0.89 12.03 -15.19
CA VAL A 81 0.09 13.05 -15.57
C VAL A 81 -0.47 13.87 -16.73
N LYS A 82 -0.62 15.19 -16.52
CA LYS A 82 -1.05 16.13 -17.56
C LYS A 82 0.07 17.12 -17.88
N TYR A 83 0.58 17.06 -19.10
CA TYR A 83 1.55 18.02 -19.63
C TYR A 83 0.80 19.26 -20.14
N LEU A 84 0.92 20.37 -19.42
CA LEU A 84 0.34 21.66 -19.76
C LEU A 84 1.41 22.55 -20.39
N LYS A 85 1.00 23.65 -21.03
CA LYS A 85 1.91 24.58 -21.72
C LYS A 85 3.06 25.07 -20.82
N ASN A 86 2.76 25.34 -19.54
CA ASN A 86 3.71 25.97 -18.61
C ASN A 86 4.01 25.09 -17.37
N SER A 87 3.51 23.85 -17.30
CA SER A 87 3.73 22.99 -16.14
C SER A 87 3.35 21.54 -16.42
N ILE A 88 3.75 20.64 -15.53
CA ILE A 88 3.28 19.26 -15.50
C ILE A 88 2.43 19.10 -14.24
N LYS A 89 1.15 18.74 -14.39
CA LYS A 89 0.26 18.43 -13.26
C LYS A 89 0.27 16.92 -13.02
N VAL A 90 0.68 16.49 -11.84
CA VAL A 90 0.71 15.07 -11.44
C VAL A 90 -0.27 14.83 -10.31
N THR A 91 -1.20 13.89 -10.51
CA THR A 91 -2.14 13.41 -9.49
C THR A 91 -1.67 12.04 -9.00
N PHE A 92 -1.47 11.89 -7.69
CA PHE A 92 -0.93 10.67 -7.10
C PHE A 92 -1.44 10.44 -5.68
N SER A 93 -1.31 9.21 -5.19
CA SER A 93 -1.62 8.82 -3.82
C SER A 93 -0.37 8.40 -3.07
N THR A 94 -0.14 8.96 -1.88
CA THR A 94 1.01 8.61 -1.04
C THR A 94 0.76 8.97 0.43
N ASN A 95 1.60 8.46 1.33
CA ASN A 95 1.58 8.80 2.75
C ASN A 95 2.19 10.19 3.01
N ASP A 96 1.93 10.75 4.18
CA ASP A 96 2.39 12.11 4.53
C ASP A 96 3.91 12.26 4.52
N LYS A 97 4.67 11.23 4.90
CA LYS A 97 6.14 11.26 4.88
C LYS A 97 6.69 11.45 3.46
N ASN A 98 6.20 10.66 2.52
CA ASN A 98 6.58 10.79 1.11
C ASN A 98 6.05 12.09 0.51
N PHE A 99 4.84 12.51 0.88
CA PHE A 99 4.30 13.79 0.44
C PHE A 99 5.17 14.98 0.89
N SER A 100 5.61 15.01 2.15
CA SER A 100 6.53 16.05 2.65
C SER A 100 7.83 16.12 1.83
N ARG A 101 8.36 14.97 1.42
CA ARG A 101 9.55 14.91 0.55
C ARG A 101 9.25 15.44 -0.85
N LEU A 102 8.14 15.01 -1.45
CA LEU A 102 7.74 15.41 -2.81
C LEU A 102 7.29 16.87 -2.89
N LYS A 103 6.75 17.45 -1.81
CA LYS A 103 6.29 18.85 -1.77
C LYS A 103 7.43 19.85 -2.03
N SER A 104 8.67 19.49 -1.71
CA SER A 104 9.86 20.31 -2.02
C SER A 104 10.14 20.47 -3.52
N LEU A 105 9.49 19.67 -4.37
CA LEU A 105 9.63 19.71 -5.82
C LEU A 105 8.69 20.73 -6.48
N GLN A 106 7.78 21.36 -5.72
CA GLN A 106 6.90 22.40 -6.23
C GLN A 106 7.69 23.68 -6.54
N GLU A 107 7.26 24.37 -7.60
CA GLU A 107 7.57 25.79 -7.80
C GLU A 107 6.74 26.69 -6.89
#